data_AF-A0A836RSG4-F1
#
_entry.id   AF-A0A836RSG4-F1
#
_cell.length_a   1.000
_cell.length_b   1.000
_cell.length_c   1.000
_cell.angle_alpha   90.00
_cell.angle_beta   90.00
_cell.angle_gamma   90.00
#
_symmetry.space_group_name_H-M   'P 1'
#
loop_
_entity.id
_entity.type
_entity.pdbx_description
1 polymer ?
#
loop_
_entity_poly.entity_id
_entity_poly.type
_entity_poly.pdbx_seq_one_letter_code
_entity_poly.pdbx_strand_id
1 'polypeptide(L)'
;MRSDLIKKGIDRAPHRSLLRATGVIQKDADFDKPFIGVINSYTDLVPGHVHLQEFGKAVKEVIRQNGALPFEFNTIGVDDGIAMGHIGMRYSLASRELIADSV
;
A
#
# COMPACT_ATOMS: atom_id res chain seq x y z
N MET A 1 18.51 2.29 -6.97
CA MET A 1 17.12 1.77 -6.81
C MET A 1 16.18 2.94 -6.52
N ARG A 2 14.89 2.91 -6.88
CA ARG A 2 13.97 4.06 -6.67
C ARG A 2 13.91 4.53 -5.21
N SER A 3 13.89 3.59 -4.25
CA SER A 3 13.86 3.91 -2.82
C SER A 3 15.08 4.67 -2.31
N ASP A 4 16.21 4.64 -3.02
CA ASP A 4 17.44 5.33 -2.59
C ASP A 4 17.26 6.85 -2.58
N LEU A 5 16.39 7.38 -3.46
CA LEU A 5 16.12 8.80 -3.62
C LEU A 5 15.64 9.47 -2.33
N ILE A 6 15.00 8.72 -1.42
CA ILE A 6 14.42 9.25 -0.18
C ILE A 6 15.18 8.86 1.09
N LYS A 7 16.27 8.07 0.98
CA LYS A 7 16.97 7.54 2.17
C LYS A 7 18.48 7.59 2.13
N LYS A 8 19.13 7.65 0.95
CA LYS A 8 20.59 7.73 0.85
C LYS A 8 21.06 9.18 0.79
N GLY A 9 22.21 9.46 1.40
CA GLY A 9 22.81 10.79 1.46
C GLY A 9 22.43 11.59 2.71
N ILE A 10 23.24 12.59 3.01
CA ILE A 10 23.09 13.43 4.22
C ILE A 10 21.79 14.25 4.15
N ASP A 11 21.46 14.78 2.96
CA ASP A 11 20.26 15.59 2.70
C ASP A 11 18.95 14.82 2.91
N ARG A 12 19.01 13.49 3.00
CA ARG A 12 17.85 12.64 3.29
C ARG A 12 17.62 12.38 4.77
N ALA A 13 18.37 13.02 5.67
CA ALA A 13 18.17 12.90 7.11
C ALA A 13 16.74 13.24 7.57
N PRO A 14 16.07 14.31 7.09
CA PRO A 14 14.68 14.60 7.46
C PRO A 14 13.70 13.50 7.01
N HIS A 15 13.86 13.00 5.78
CA HIS A 15 13.04 11.90 5.26
C HIS A 15 13.20 10.63 6.10
N ARG A 16 14.43 10.28 6.49
CA ARG A 16 14.68 9.12 7.37
C ARG A 16 14.02 9.29 8.74
N SER A 17 13.96 10.52 9.28
CA SER A 17 13.25 10.81 10.53
C SER A 17 11.75 10.50 10.41
N LEU A 18 11.10 10.99 9.35
CA LEU A 18 9.68 10.71 9.09
C LEU A 18 9.42 9.23 8.82
N LEU A 19 10.30 8.55 8.07
CA LEU A 19 10.19 7.11 7.83
C LEU A 19 10.32 6.30 9.13
N ARG A 20 11.13 6.73 10.10
CA ARG A 20 11.17 6.10 11.43
C ARG A 20 9.89 6.33 12.22
N ALA A 21 9.31 7.52 12.13
CA ALA A 21 8.05 7.84 12.81
C ALA A 21 6.88 6.93 12.39
N THR A 22 6.94 6.32 11.20
CA THR A 22 5.95 5.32 10.77
C THR A 22 5.97 4.03 11.59
N GLY A 23 7.04 3.75 12.34
CA GLY A 23 7.24 2.48 13.04
C GLY A 23 7.59 1.28 12.14
N VAL A 24 7.61 1.47 10.81
CA VAL A 24 7.96 0.43 9.83
C VAL A 24 9.47 0.17 9.81
N ILE A 25 10.28 1.23 9.95
CA ILE A 25 11.73 1.16 10.10
C ILE A 25 12.04 0.87 11.57
N GLN A 26 12.64 -0.29 11.83
CA GLN A 26 12.97 -0.71 13.20
C GLN A 26 14.46 -0.56 13.50
N LYS A 27 15.31 -0.60 12.46
CA LYS A 27 16.78 -0.50 12.58
C LYS A 27 17.40 0.21 11.39
N ASP A 28 18.61 0.72 11.58
CA ASP A 28 19.36 1.47 10.55
C ASP A 28 19.57 0.66 9.28
N ALA A 29 19.87 -0.63 9.41
CA ALA A 29 20.04 -1.56 8.30
C ALA A 29 18.77 -1.73 7.43
N ASP A 30 17.58 -1.32 7.90
CA ASP A 30 16.38 -1.34 7.07
C ASP A 30 16.44 -0.29 5.94
N PHE A 31 17.25 0.77 6.09
CA PHE A 31 17.45 1.73 5.01
C PHE A 31 18.24 1.14 3.84
N ASP A 32 18.99 0.07 4.04
CA ASP A 32 19.75 -0.59 2.96
C ASP A 32 18.88 -1.54 2.13
N LYS A 33 17.70 -1.92 2.64
CA LYS A 33 16.78 -2.87 1.99
C LYS A 33 15.95 -2.22 0.88
N PRO A 34 15.54 -2.95 -0.17
CA PRO A 34 14.53 -2.45 -1.11
C PRO A 34 13.21 -2.13 -0.38
N PHE A 35 12.59 -1.00 -0.72
CA PHE A 35 11.26 -0.68 -0.23
C PHE A 35 10.22 -1.22 -1.22
N ILE A 36 9.20 -1.90 -0.70
CA ILE A 36 8.14 -2.53 -1.49
C ILE A 36 6.79 -1.96 -1.05
N GLY A 37 6.05 -1.38 -1.99
CA GLY A 37 4.66 -0.98 -1.76
C GLY A 37 3.74 -2.20 -1.80
N VAL A 38 2.88 -2.33 -0.79
CA VAL A 38 1.79 -3.30 -0.74
C VAL A 38 0.50 -2.50 -0.82
N ILE A 39 -0.12 -2.47 -2.00
CA ILE A 39 -1.34 -1.70 -2.24
C ILE A 39 -2.54 -2.62 -2.08
N ASN A 40 -3.46 -2.25 -1.19
CA ASN A 40 -4.58 -3.08 -0.80
C ASN A 40 -5.93 -2.39 -1.09
N SER A 41 -6.88 -3.08 -1.71
CA SER A 41 -8.25 -2.57 -1.92
C SER A 41 -9.24 -3.06 -0.86
N TYR A 42 -8.74 -3.51 0.31
CA TYR A 42 -9.56 -3.90 1.45
C TYR A 42 -10.61 -2.85 1.79
N THR A 43 -11.85 -3.30 1.89
CA THR A 43 -13.00 -2.55 2.36
C THR A 43 -14.07 -3.52 2.83
N ASP A 44 -14.86 -3.12 3.84
CA ASP A 44 -16.00 -3.91 4.32
C ASP A 44 -17.20 -3.86 3.36
N LEU A 45 -17.15 -2.99 2.34
CA LEU A 45 -18.24 -2.78 1.37
C LEU A 45 -18.27 -3.80 0.23
N VAL A 46 -17.15 -4.47 -0.05
CA VAL A 46 -17.00 -5.39 -1.17
C VAL A 46 -16.73 -6.78 -0.60
N PRO A 47 -17.69 -7.74 -0.64
CA PRO A 47 -17.49 -9.09 -0.09
C PRO A 47 -16.24 -9.78 -0.64
N GLY A 48 -15.88 -9.52 -1.91
CA GLY A 48 -14.66 -10.01 -2.51
C GLY A 48 -13.36 -9.41 -1.96
N HIS A 49 -13.41 -8.33 -1.18
CA HIS A 49 -12.22 -7.62 -0.67
C HIS A 49 -12.04 -7.72 0.84
N VAL A 50 -13.04 -8.18 1.61
CA VAL A 50 -13.00 -8.17 3.09
C VAL A 50 -11.81 -8.94 3.67
N HIS A 51 -11.34 -9.97 2.97
CA HIS A 51 -10.22 -10.80 3.41
C HIS A 51 -8.85 -10.19 3.07
N LEU A 52 -8.78 -9.19 2.20
CA LEU A 52 -7.51 -8.67 1.69
C LEU A 52 -6.65 -8.02 2.77
N GLN A 53 -7.23 -7.56 3.89
CA GLN A 53 -6.44 -7.04 5.02
C GLN A 53 -5.55 -8.12 5.65
N GLU A 54 -6.03 -9.37 5.74
CA GLU A 54 -5.26 -10.49 6.28
C GLU A 54 -4.16 -10.92 5.30
N PHE A 55 -4.48 -10.97 3.99
CA PHE A 55 -3.50 -11.22 2.95
C PHE A 55 -2.40 -10.14 2.91
N GLY A 56 -2.77 -8.86 3.04
CA GLY A 56 -1.82 -7.75 3.13
C GLY A 56 -0.81 -7.95 4.25
N LYS A 57 -1.28 -8.33 5.46
CA LYS A 57 -0.41 -8.67 6.59
C LYS A 57 0.53 -9.84 6.28
N ALA A 58 0.02 -10.92 5.69
CA ALA A 58 0.83 -12.09 5.32
C ALA A 58 1.91 -11.74 4.26
N VAL A 59 1.54 -10.96 3.23
CA VAL A 59 2.47 -10.50 2.19
C VAL A 59 3.59 -9.65 2.78
N LYS A 60 3.26 -8.72 3.70
CA LYS A 60 4.27 -7.88 4.37
C LYS A 60 5.28 -8.72 5.15
N GLU A 61 4.82 -9.76 5.85
CA GLU A 61 5.70 -10.65 6.59
C GLU A 61 6.68 -11.37 5.66
N VAL A 62 6.18 -11.94 4.56
CA VAL A 62 7.02 -12.59 3.54
C VAL A 62 8.03 -11.63 2.92
N ILE A 63 7.63 -10.39 2.61
CA ILE A 63 8.54 -9.35 2.08
C ILE A 63 9.67 -9.08 3.08
N ARG A 64 9.36 -8.97 4.38
CA ARG A 64 10.37 -8.77 5.43
C ARG A 64 11.35 -9.94 5.54
N GLN A 65 10.83 -11.16 5.52
CA GLN A 65 11.63 -12.38 5.59
C GLN A 65 12.59 -12.51 4.40
N ASN A 66 12.21 -12.00 3.23
CA ASN A 66 13.04 -12.00 2.02
C ASN A 66 13.95 -10.76 1.89
N GLY A 67 14.23 -10.06 2.99
CA GLY A 67 15.23 -8.99 3.04
C GLY A 67 14.78 -7.65 2.47
N ALA A 68 13.47 -7.46 2.25
CA ALA A 68 12.89 -6.21 1.80
C ALA A 68 12.09 -5.52 2.92
N LEU A 69 11.66 -4.28 2.70
CA LEU A 69 10.87 -3.50 3.66
C LEU A 69 9.51 -3.12 3.07
N PRO A 70 8.40 -3.65 3.62
CA PRO A 70 7.08 -3.36 3.09
C PRO A 70 6.50 -2.05 3.67
N PHE A 71 5.88 -1.26 2.80
CA PHE A 71 5.00 -0.16 3.16
C PHE A 71 3.62 -0.45 2.58
N GLU A 72 2.59 -0.44 3.43
CA GLU A 72 1.22 -0.73 3.02
C GLU A 72 0.40 0.55 3.01
N PHE A 73 -0.40 0.73 1.97
CA PHE A 73 -1.47 1.72 1.92
C PHE A 73 -2.62 1.16 1.09
N ASN A 74 -3.78 1.80 1.22
CA ASN A 74 -4.99 1.32 0.55
C ASN A 74 -5.37 2.16 -0.66
N THR A 75 -5.98 1.50 -1.64
CA THR A 75 -6.76 2.13 -2.71
C THR A 75 -8.25 1.81 -2.53
N ILE A 76 -9.12 2.43 -3.32
CA ILE A 76 -10.56 2.24 -3.23
C ILE A 76 -11.00 0.90 -3.84
N GLY A 77 -12.23 0.49 -3.54
CA GLY A 77 -12.94 -0.60 -4.20
C GLY A 77 -14.43 -0.30 -4.28
N VAL A 78 -15.07 -0.76 -5.35
CA VAL A 78 -16.52 -0.65 -5.57
C VAL A 78 -17.06 -2.04 -5.84
N ASP A 79 -18.25 -2.35 -5.31
CA ASP A 79 -18.93 -3.61 -5.58
C ASP A 79 -20.00 -3.39 -6.67
N ASP A 80 -19.75 -3.95 -7.85
CA ASP A 80 -20.68 -3.85 -8.98
C ASP A 80 -22.02 -4.52 -8.68
N GLY A 81 -22.02 -5.62 -7.92
CA GLY A 81 -23.23 -6.35 -7.57
C GLY A 81 -24.18 -5.51 -6.70
N ILE A 82 -23.62 -4.84 -5.69
CA ILE A 82 -24.36 -3.92 -4.81
C ILE A 82 -24.79 -2.67 -5.58
N ALA A 83 -23.91 -2.12 -6.42
CA ALA A 83 -24.20 -0.90 -7.19
C ALA A 83 -25.24 -1.09 -8.31
N MET A 84 -25.50 -2.34 -8.71
CA MET A 84 -26.36 -2.66 -9.85
C MET A 84 -27.79 -2.16 -9.64
N GLY A 85 -28.33 -1.49 -10.66
CA GLY A 85 -29.73 -1.04 -10.66
C GLY A 85 -30.00 0.30 -9.97
N HIS A 86 -28.98 1.00 -9.45
CA HIS A 86 -29.14 2.36 -8.93
C HIS A 86 -28.02 3.31 -9.40
N ILE A 87 -28.10 4.58 -8.97
CA ILE A 87 -27.20 5.66 -9.42
C ILE A 87 -25.70 5.37 -9.17
N GLY A 88 -25.37 4.44 -8.27
CA GLY A 88 -24.01 4.05 -7.92
C GLY A 88 -23.24 3.40 -9.08
N MET A 89 -23.93 2.69 -9.98
CA MET A 89 -23.30 2.04 -11.13
C MET A 89 -22.58 3.02 -12.07
N ARG A 90 -22.92 4.31 -12.02
CA ARG A 90 -22.22 5.37 -12.77
C ARG A 90 -20.75 5.55 -12.35
N TYR A 91 -20.38 5.04 -11.18
CA TYR A 91 -19.04 5.21 -10.59
C TYR A 91 -18.17 3.95 -10.69
N SER A 92 -18.73 2.82 -11.12
CA SER A 92 -17.98 1.55 -11.22
C SER A 92 -16.80 1.66 -12.18
N LEU A 93 -17.04 1.91 -13.48
CA LEU A 93 -15.96 1.94 -14.48
C LEU A 93 -14.93 3.05 -14.21
N ALA A 94 -15.39 4.22 -13.74
CA ALA A 94 -14.51 5.33 -13.40
C ALA A 94 -13.57 5.00 -12.22
N SER A 95 -13.97 4.10 -11.32
CA SER A 95 -13.11 3.68 -10.20
C SER A 95 -11.81 3.02 -10.66
N ARG A 96 -11.79 2.40 -11.85
CA ARG A 96 -10.58 1.82 -12.44
C ARG A 96 -9.48 2.86 -12.63
N GLU A 97 -9.82 4.04 -13.17
CA GLU A 97 -8.87 5.13 -13.39
C GLU A 97 -8.39 5.71 -12.06
N LEU A 98 -9.30 5.87 -11.09
CA LEU A 98 -8.93 6.34 -9.75
C LEU A 98 -7.99 5.37 -9.03
N ILE A 99 -8.21 4.05 -9.18
CA ILE A 99 -7.30 3.04 -8.65
C ILE A 99 -5.93 3.16 -9.34
N ALA A 100 -5.90 3.26 -10.67
CA ALA A 100 -4.65 3.38 -11.42
C ALA A 100 -3.86 4.64 -11.03
N ASP A 101 -4.52 5.79 -10.89
CA ASP A 101 -3.89 7.06 -10.50
C ASP A 101 -3.41 7.07 -9.04
N SER A 102 -3.99 6.22 -8.18
CA SER A 102 -3.65 6.14 -6.76
C SER A 102 -2.39 5.31 -6.43
N VAL A 103 -1.85 4.56 -7.42
CA VAL A 103 -0.74 3.60 -7.25
C VAL A 103 0.54 4.08 -7.90
#